data_AF-A0AB37KFT3-F1
#
_entry.id   AF-A0AB37KFT3-F1
#
_cell.length_a   1.000
_cell.length_b   1.000
_cell.length_c   1.000
_cell.angle_alpha   90.00
_cell.angle_beta   90.00
_cell.angle_gamma   90.00
#
_symmetry.space_group_name_H-M   'P 1'
#
loop_
_entity.id
_entity.type
_entity.pdbx_description
1 polymer ?
#
loop_
_entity_poly.entity_id
_entity_poly.type
_entity_poly.pdbx_seq_one_letter_code
_entity_poly.pdbx_strand_id
1 'polypeptide(L)'
;MEIDDFISTRLNIYIKCFEQALTAYLATTLSDKMVKLGNAYCNDYSLFQELLTEQENQLDMLDIYYRYQNTKIIKGNKLVMQKNREVVEKVIMLGQKKLNVNNYLYQHYKKNHTSIPIWVILHQLTLGELQIIFNFLKLKDRVAFVNNIYRQRKNNQFVSGFSNKINYIRLLRNNINHYEPIIPFIKNLSSLEEQKRLISLIKLLKLNYYRSVTHDSSKIKKPLIEIEVNKNNAKLISYLKGIIKVI
;
A
#
# COMPACT_ATOMS: atom_id res chain seq x y z
N MET A 1 -4.14 -11.15 -26.94
CA MET A 1 -4.20 -9.83 -26.28
C MET A 1 -5.34 -9.76 -25.26
N GLU A 2 -6.54 -10.23 -25.56
CA GLU A 2 -7.72 -10.11 -24.68
C GLU A 2 -7.57 -10.60 -23.22
N ILE A 3 -6.79 -11.66 -22.97
CA ILE A 3 -6.62 -12.22 -21.62
C ILE A 3 -5.72 -11.35 -20.74
N ASP A 4 -4.64 -10.82 -21.32
CA ASP A 4 -3.71 -9.96 -20.59
C ASP A 4 -4.42 -8.66 -20.20
N ASP A 5 -5.15 -8.06 -21.15
CA ASP A 5 -5.97 -6.86 -20.94
C ASP A 5 -7.06 -7.10 -19.88
N PHE A 6 -7.73 -8.26 -19.91
CA PHE A 6 -8.72 -8.64 -18.91
C PHE A 6 -8.11 -8.73 -17.51
N ILE A 7 -6.97 -9.44 -17.36
CA ILE A 7 -6.29 -9.60 -16.07
C ILE A 7 -5.79 -8.25 -15.57
N SER A 8 -5.12 -7.47 -16.42
CA SER A 8 -4.59 -6.14 -16.11
C SER A 8 -5.69 -5.19 -15.65
N THR A 9 -6.81 -5.12 -16.38
CA THR A 9 -7.95 -4.27 -16.03
C THR A 9 -8.55 -4.63 -14.68
N ARG A 10 -8.76 -5.93 -14.43
CA ARG A 10 -9.35 -6.41 -13.18
C ARG A 10 -8.42 -6.18 -11.99
N LEU A 11 -7.13 -6.50 -12.13
CA LEU A 11 -6.15 -6.27 -11.07
C LEU A 11 -5.99 -4.77 -10.78
N ASN A 12 -6.01 -3.91 -11.79
CA ASN A 12 -5.96 -2.46 -11.60
C ASN A 12 -7.09 -1.97 -10.69
N ILE A 13 -8.32 -2.45 -10.90
CA ILE A 13 -9.48 -2.12 -10.04
C ILE A 13 -9.23 -2.59 -8.60
N TYR A 14 -8.81 -3.84 -8.42
CA TYR A 14 -8.60 -4.39 -7.07
C TYR A 14 -7.47 -3.67 -6.33
N ILE A 15 -6.40 -3.29 -7.03
CA ILE A 15 -5.28 -2.51 -6.48
C ILE A 15 -5.75 -1.11 -6.07
N LYS A 16 -6.50 -0.41 -6.93
CA LYS A 16 -7.04 0.93 -6.61
C LYS A 16 -7.90 0.92 -5.35
N CYS A 17 -8.80 -0.06 -5.22
CA CYS A 17 -9.62 -0.19 -4.01
C CYS A 17 -8.78 -0.44 -2.76
N PHE A 18 -7.71 -1.23 -2.87
CA PHE A 18 -6.79 -1.45 -1.76
C PHE A 18 -6.02 -0.17 -1.38
N GLU A 19 -5.50 0.56 -2.36
CA GLU A 19 -4.76 1.82 -2.14
C GLU A 19 -5.65 2.87 -1.45
N GLN A 20 -6.92 2.98 -1.88
CA GLN A 20 -7.91 3.84 -1.23
C GLN A 20 -8.18 3.42 0.22
N ALA A 21 -8.35 2.11 0.47
CA ALA A 21 -8.58 1.60 1.82
C ALA A 21 -7.39 1.85 2.76
N LEU A 22 -6.16 1.65 2.27
CA LEU A 22 -4.94 1.97 3.02
C LEU A 22 -4.85 3.46 3.33
N THR A 23 -5.08 4.32 2.33
CA THR A 23 -5.01 5.77 2.50
C THR A 23 -6.04 6.27 3.50
N ALA A 24 -7.30 5.81 3.39
CA ALA A 24 -8.38 6.17 4.29
C ALA A 24 -8.11 5.71 5.74
N TYR A 25 -7.56 4.50 5.90
CA TYR A 25 -7.19 3.99 7.22
C TYR A 25 -6.10 4.84 7.87
N LEU A 26 -5.03 5.16 7.13
CA LEU A 26 -3.94 6.02 7.62
C LEU A 26 -4.45 7.42 7.95
N ALA A 27 -5.30 8.00 7.09
CA ALA A 27 -5.89 9.31 7.29
C ALA A 27 -6.73 9.37 8.57
N THR A 28 -7.61 8.39 8.78
CA THR A 28 -8.45 8.31 9.98
C THR A 28 -7.59 8.12 11.22
N THR A 29 -6.68 7.14 11.19
CA THR A 29 -5.85 6.78 12.35
C THR A 29 -4.92 7.91 12.78
N LEU A 30 -4.30 8.63 11.83
CA LEU A 30 -3.42 9.75 12.14
C LEU A 30 -4.21 10.98 12.59
N SER A 31 -5.34 11.27 11.94
CA SER A 31 -6.20 12.40 12.34
C SER A 31 -6.73 12.19 13.77
N ASP A 32 -7.23 11.01 14.11
CA ASP A 32 -7.69 10.68 15.46
C ASP A 32 -6.59 10.86 16.52
N LYS A 33 -5.35 10.49 16.20
CA LYS A 33 -4.20 10.69 17.09
C LYS A 33 -3.87 12.17 17.25
N MET A 34 -3.88 12.93 16.17
CA MET A 34 -3.64 14.38 16.20
C MET A 34 -4.70 15.11 17.03
N VAL A 35 -5.98 14.79 16.84
CA VAL A 35 -7.08 15.37 17.63
C VAL A 35 -6.90 15.07 19.12
N LYS A 36 -6.53 13.82 19.47
CA LYS A 36 -6.26 13.42 20.87
C LYS A 36 -5.06 14.15 21.50
N LEU A 37 -4.15 14.68 20.69
CA LEU A 37 -3.00 15.47 21.13
C LEU A 37 -3.27 16.99 21.10
N GLY A 38 -4.53 17.39 20.90
CA GLY A 38 -4.95 18.81 20.89
C GLY A 38 -4.90 19.47 19.51
N ASN A 39 -4.47 18.77 18.46
CA ASN A 39 -4.46 19.27 17.09
C ASN A 39 -5.82 19.03 16.41
N ALA A 40 -6.82 19.82 16.78
CA ALA A 40 -8.21 19.67 16.34
C ALA A 40 -8.37 19.71 14.81
N TYR A 41 -7.55 20.49 14.12
CA TYR A 41 -7.60 20.66 12.65
C TYR A 41 -6.66 19.72 11.89
N CYS A 42 -5.92 18.85 12.61
CA CYS A 42 -4.99 17.87 12.06
C CYS A 42 -3.94 18.48 11.11
N ASN A 43 -3.49 19.70 11.37
CA ASN A 43 -2.61 20.48 10.49
C ASN A 43 -1.33 21.00 11.18
N ASP A 44 -1.14 20.68 12.46
CA ASP A 44 0.14 20.78 13.15
C ASP A 44 1.02 19.55 12.86
N TYR A 45 2.24 19.81 12.39
CA TYR A 45 3.25 18.83 11.98
C TYR A 45 4.43 18.71 12.96
N SER A 46 4.34 19.30 14.15
CA SER A 46 5.41 19.28 15.16
C SER A 46 5.85 17.84 15.49
N LEU A 47 4.90 16.91 15.61
CA LEU A 47 5.20 15.47 15.80
C LEU A 47 6.06 14.87 14.67
N PHE A 48 5.87 15.32 13.43
CA PHE A 48 6.72 14.88 12.32
C PHE A 48 8.09 15.56 12.34
N GLN A 49 8.18 16.79 12.83
CA GLN A 49 9.46 17.49 13.00
C GLN A 49 10.32 16.83 14.09
N GLU A 50 9.70 16.37 15.19
CA GLU A 50 10.37 15.61 16.25
C GLU A 50 11.06 14.34 15.70
N LEU A 51 10.42 13.66 14.74
CA LEU A 51 11.01 12.48 14.07
C LEU A 51 12.27 12.81 13.27
N LEU A 52 12.51 14.08 12.91
CA LEU A 52 13.72 14.53 12.21
C LEU A 52 14.83 15.00 13.14
N THR A 53 14.50 15.39 14.37
CA THR A 53 15.46 15.97 15.34
C THR A 53 16.25 14.93 16.12
N GLU A 54 15.71 13.73 16.33
CA GLU A 54 16.44 12.67 17.03
C GLU A 54 17.35 11.89 16.06
N GLN A 55 18.64 12.26 16.08
CA GLN A 55 19.68 11.54 15.34
C GLN A 55 19.71 10.06 15.79
N GLU A 56 19.61 9.20 14.78
CA GLU A 56 19.86 7.75 14.80
C GLU A 56 18.80 6.78 15.36
N ASN A 57 17.96 7.14 16.35
CA ASN A 57 17.17 6.09 17.04
C ASN A 57 15.66 5.98 16.72
N GLN A 58 14.98 7.03 16.24
CA GLN A 58 13.51 6.95 16.01
C GLN A 58 13.09 6.57 14.59
N LEU A 59 13.93 6.86 13.59
CA LEU A 59 13.69 6.50 12.18
C LEU A 59 14.04 5.03 11.85
N ASP A 60 14.59 4.32 12.84
CA ASP A 60 14.74 2.87 12.83
C ASP A 60 13.35 2.25 13.02
N MET A 61 12.66 1.99 11.91
CA MET A 61 11.29 1.48 11.90
C MET A 61 11.20 0.07 12.48
N LEU A 62 10.88 0.02 13.77
CA LEU A 62 10.03 -0.95 14.46
C LEU A 62 9.99 -0.46 15.91
N ASP A 63 8.83 -0.05 16.38
CA ASP A 63 8.51 0.16 17.80
C ASP A 63 8.88 1.50 18.46
N ILE A 64 7.95 2.46 18.39
CA ILE A 64 7.77 3.50 19.43
C ILE A 64 7.13 2.88 20.71
N TYR A 65 7.27 1.57 20.99
CA TYR A 65 6.78 1.00 22.25
C TYR A 65 7.43 -0.31 22.72
N TYR A 66 7.76 -1.25 21.84
CA TYR A 66 8.26 -2.58 22.20
C TYR A 66 9.78 -2.69 22.45
N ARG A 67 10.59 -1.70 22.09
CA ARG A 67 12.05 -1.75 22.36
C ARG A 67 12.48 -1.45 23.79
N TYR A 68 11.52 -1.30 24.72
CA TYR A 68 11.82 -1.26 26.16
C TYR A 68 11.87 -2.64 26.83
N GLN A 69 11.52 -3.76 26.15
CA GLN A 69 11.43 -5.07 26.81
C GLN A 69 11.88 -6.27 25.95
N ASN A 70 13.12 -6.25 25.45
CA ASN A 70 13.87 -7.36 24.85
C ASN A 70 14.00 -7.37 23.33
N THR A 71 15.21 -7.79 22.92
CA THR A 71 15.77 -8.06 21.59
C THR A 71 16.55 -6.91 20.95
N LYS A 72 17.78 -7.29 20.53
CA LYS A 72 18.86 -6.47 20.01
C LYS A 72 18.39 -5.47 18.96
N ILE A 73 18.78 -4.22 19.12
CA ILE A 73 18.61 -3.15 18.13
C ILE A 73 19.31 -3.60 16.83
N ILE A 74 18.52 -4.00 15.82
CA ILE A 74 19.02 -4.18 14.46
C ILE A 74 19.15 -2.78 13.88
N LYS A 75 20.37 -2.25 13.78
CA LYS A 75 20.62 -0.99 13.06
C LYS A 75 20.03 -1.10 11.65
N GLY A 76 19.06 -0.26 11.33
CA GLY A 76 18.49 -0.19 9.99
C GLY A 76 19.55 0.13 8.95
N ASN A 77 19.35 -0.38 7.74
CA ASN A 77 20.16 -0.01 6.58
C ASN A 77 20.10 1.52 6.39
N LYS A 78 21.25 2.19 6.27
CA LYS A 78 21.35 3.66 6.07
C LYS A 78 20.41 4.17 4.96
N LEU A 79 20.24 3.39 3.90
CA LEU A 79 19.34 3.71 2.79
C LEU A 79 17.85 3.74 3.21
N VAL A 80 17.44 2.85 4.11
CA VAL A 80 16.07 2.79 4.63
C VAL A 80 15.82 4.00 5.54
N MET A 81 16.77 4.33 6.41
CA MET A 81 16.66 5.51 7.28
C MET A 81 16.56 6.79 6.46
N GLN A 82 17.39 6.93 5.42
CA GLN A 82 17.33 8.05 4.50
C GLN A 82 15.96 8.17 3.81
N LYS A 83 15.43 7.07 3.26
CA LYS A 83 14.10 7.08 2.63
C LYS A 83 12.99 7.44 3.60
N ASN A 84 13.05 6.93 4.84
CA ASN A 84 12.07 7.28 5.86
C ASN A 84 12.11 8.77 6.18
N ARG A 85 13.33 9.34 6.29
CA ARG A 85 13.55 10.77 6.51
C ARG A 85 12.98 11.61 5.36
N GLU A 86 13.27 11.24 4.11
CA GLU A 86 12.76 11.91 2.91
C GLU A 86 11.22 11.94 2.89
N VAL A 87 10.57 10.86 3.31
CA VAL A 87 9.10 10.81 3.40
C VAL A 87 8.57 11.75 4.49
N VAL A 88 9.19 11.78 5.66
CA VAL A 88 8.81 12.68 6.76
C VAL A 88 8.99 14.15 6.33
N GLU A 89 10.13 14.49 5.73
CA GLU A 89 10.41 15.81 5.19
C GLU A 89 9.36 16.21 4.14
N LYS A 90 9.03 15.31 3.21
CA LYS A 90 7.99 15.54 2.21
C LYS A 90 6.63 15.82 2.85
N VAL A 91 6.21 15.05 3.86
CA VAL A 91 4.95 15.27 4.59
C VAL A 91 4.91 16.67 5.22
N ILE A 92 5.98 17.07 5.89
CA ILE A 92 6.09 18.41 6.50
C ILE A 92 6.05 19.50 5.42
N MET A 93 6.81 19.35 4.34
CA MET A 93 6.85 20.34 3.25
C MET A 93 5.50 20.48 2.55
N LEU A 94 4.77 19.37 2.34
CA LEU A 94 3.41 19.41 1.79
C LEU A 94 2.45 20.11 2.78
N GLY A 95 2.51 19.79 4.07
CA GLY A 95 1.71 20.44 5.12
C GLY A 95 1.93 21.96 5.18
N GLN A 96 3.20 22.38 5.08
CA GLN A 96 3.65 23.78 5.06
C GLN A 96 3.52 24.44 3.68
N LYS A 97 2.89 23.80 2.69
CA LYS A 97 2.62 24.34 1.35
C LYS A 97 3.88 24.67 0.52
N LYS A 98 5.04 24.17 0.93
CA LYS A 98 6.34 24.39 0.28
C LYS A 98 6.48 23.60 -1.03
N LEU A 99 5.60 22.63 -1.26
CA LEU A 99 5.57 21.83 -2.49
C LEU A 99 4.36 22.18 -3.37
N ASN A 100 4.56 22.07 -4.68
CA ASN A 100 3.53 22.23 -5.69
C ASN A 100 3.04 20.85 -6.13
N VAL A 101 1.73 20.60 -6.00
CA VAL A 101 1.10 19.34 -6.37
C VAL A 101 -0.14 19.63 -7.21
N ASN A 102 -0.26 18.98 -8.37
CA ASN A 102 -1.39 19.14 -9.28
C ASN A 102 -2.58 18.28 -8.86
N ASN A 103 -3.06 18.47 -7.64
CA ASN A 103 -4.25 17.80 -7.12
C ASN A 103 -5.27 18.86 -6.66
N TYR A 104 -6.51 18.75 -7.16
CA TYR A 104 -7.56 19.74 -6.89
C TYR A 104 -7.79 19.96 -5.39
N LEU A 105 -7.90 18.89 -4.61
CA LEU A 105 -8.13 18.95 -3.17
C LEU A 105 -6.95 19.64 -2.48
N TYR A 106 -5.72 19.26 -2.81
CA TYR A 106 -4.53 19.90 -2.25
C TYR A 106 -4.47 21.40 -2.58
N GLN A 107 -4.75 21.79 -3.83
CA GLN A 107 -4.75 23.18 -4.26
C GLN A 107 -5.83 24.01 -3.56
N HIS A 108 -7.02 23.43 -3.35
CA HIS A 108 -8.08 24.05 -2.55
C HIS A 108 -7.59 24.37 -1.13
N TYR A 109 -6.98 23.40 -0.43
CA TYR A 109 -6.45 23.61 0.92
C TYR A 109 -5.23 24.55 0.95
N LYS A 110 -4.40 24.49 -0.09
CA LYS A 110 -3.26 25.38 -0.28
C LYS A 110 -3.69 26.84 -0.42
N LYS A 111 -4.81 27.12 -1.06
CA LYS A 111 -5.34 28.49 -1.21
C LYS A 111 -6.06 29.01 0.04
N ASN A 112 -6.83 28.15 0.72
CA ASN A 112 -7.83 28.62 1.70
C ASN A 112 -7.42 28.50 3.18
N HIS A 113 -6.34 27.79 3.49
CA HIS A 113 -5.93 27.55 4.89
C HIS A 113 -4.54 28.12 5.19
N THR A 114 -4.02 28.02 6.42
CA THR A 114 -2.62 28.35 6.73
C THR A 114 -1.71 27.13 6.59
N SER A 115 -2.18 25.99 7.09
CA SER A 115 -1.56 24.66 6.95
C SER A 115 -2.57 23.67 6.39
N ILE A 116 -2.10 22.68 5.65
CA ILE A 116 -2.94 21.65 5.04
C ILE A 116 -3.15 20.51 6.05
N PRO A 117 -4.35 19.92 6.20
CA PRO A 117 -4.56 18.79 7.10
C PRO A 117 -3.89 17.48 6.63
N ILE A 118 -3.45 16.63 7.58
CA ILE A 118 -2.73 15.38 7.30
C ILE A 118 -3.47 14.45 6.34
N TRP A 119 -4.80 14.35 6.45
CA TRP A 119 -5.60 13.47 5.60
C TRP A 119 -5.55 13.91 4.13
N VAL A 120 -5.44 15.21 3.83
CA VAL A 120 -5.23 15.73 2.46
C VAL A 120 -3.83 15.37 1.96
N ILE A 121 -2.83 15.44 2.83
CA ILE A 121 -1.42 15.15 2.50
C ILE A 121 -1.24 13.69 2.10
N LEU A 122 -1.86 12.76 2.84
CA LEU A 122 -1.72 11.32 2.56
C LEU A 122 -2.24 10.96 1.16
N HIS A 123 -3.23 11.67 0.63
CA HIS A 123 -3.70 11.48 -0.74
C HIS A 123 -2.67 11.90 -1.82
N GLN A 124 -1.61 12.63 -1.46
CA GLN A 124 -0.53 13.03 -2.36
C GLN A 124 0.67 12.07 -2.31
N LEU A 125 0.65 11.09 -1.40
CA LEU A 125 1.73 10.14 -1.22
C LEU A 125 1.59 8.94 -2.15
N THR A 126 2.71 8.43 -2.63
CA THR A 126 2.74 7.17 -3.37
C THR A 126 2.48 5.98 -2.43
N LEU A 127 2.09 4.83 -2.97
CA LEU A 127 1.90 3.62 -2.17
C LEU A 127 3.14 3.23 -1.35
N GLY A 128 4.35 3.48 -1.87
CA GLY A 128 5.60 3.23 -1.12
C GLY A 128 5.80 4.21 0.04
N GLU A 129 5.41 5.46 -0.13
CA GLU A 129 5.44 6.47 0.93
C GLU A 129 4.37 6.17 2.00
N LEU A 130 3.17 5.78 1.59
CA LEU A 130 2.11 5.32 2.49
C LEU A 130 2.54 4.07 3.29
N GLN A 131 3.32 3.17 2.69
CA GLN A 131 3.90 2.04 3.41
C GLN A 131 4.85 2.49 4.53
N ILE A 132 5.67 3.50 4.28
CA ILE A 132 6.57 4.08 5.29
C ILE A 132 5.74 4.70 6.41
N ILE A 133 4.73 5.51 6.08
CA ILE A 133 3.81 6.08 7.09
C ILE A 133 3.09 4.99 7.89
N PHE A 134 2.63 3.92 7.23
CA PHE A 134 2.03 2.77 7.90
C PHE A 134 2.97 2.13 8.91
N ASN A 135 4.26 2.04 8.58
CA ASN A 135 5.27 1.48 9.46
C ASN A 135 5.62 2.37 10.66
N PHE A 136 5.33 3.69 10.61
CA PHE A 136 5.41 4.58 11.77
C PHE A 136 4.28 4.37 12.79
N LEU A 137 3.18 3.69 12.41
CA LEU A 137 2.11 3.41 13.35
C LEU A 137 2.52 2.38 14.42
N LYS A 138 1.93 2.51 15.61
CA LYS A 138 2.11 1.52 16.69
C LYS A 138 1.67 0.14 16.21
N LEU A 139 2.34 -0.92 16.68
CA LEU A 139 2.06 -2.30 16.27
C LEU A 139 0.57 -2.66 16.39
N LYS A 140 -0.10 -2.23 17.46
CA LYS A 140 -1.55 -2.44 17.65
C LYS A 140 -2.41 -1.89 16.51
N ASP A 141 -2.07 -0.72 15.98
CA ASP A 141 -2.83 -0.07 14.91
C ASP A 141 -2.54 -0.82 13.60
N ARG A 142 -1.27 -1.18 13.35
CA ARG A 142 -0.89 -2.01 12.20
C ARG A 142 -1.59 -3.38 12.20
N VAL A 143 -1.68 -4.05 13.36
CA VAL A 143 -2.41 -5.31 13.52
C VAL A 143 -3.90 -5.11 13.28
N ALA A 144 -4.50 -4.03 13.79
CA ALA A 144 -5.91 -3.72 13.55
C ALA A 144 -6.20 -3.57 12.05
N PHE A 145 -5.34 -2.86 11.30
CA PHE A 145 -5.46 -2.77 9.85
C PHE A 145 -5.34 -4.12 9.16
N VAL A 146 -4.31 -4.90 9.48
CA VAL A 146 -4.10 -6.22 8.89
C VAL A 146 -5.28 -7.13 9.16
N ASN A 147 -5.80 -7.17 10.39
CA ASN A 147 -7.01 -7.93 10.73
C ASN A 147 -8.22 -7.50 9.89
N ASN A 148 -8.37 -6.19 9.67
CA ASN A 148 -9.44 -5.63 8.86
C ASN A 148 -9.33 -6.03 7.38
N ILE A 149 -8.12 -6.03 6.83
CA ILE A 149 -7.79 -6.38 5.44
C ILE A 149 -7.92 -7.88 5.17
N TYR A 150 -7.53 -8.73 6.14
CA TYR A 150 -7.57 -10.19 6.03
C TYR A 150 -8.89 -10.83 6.51
N ARG A 151 -9.74 -10.07 7.23
CA ARG A 151 -10.98 -10.57 7.86
C ARG A 151 -10.77 -11.77 8.78
N GLN A 152 -9.61 -11.85 9.39
CA GLN A 152 -9.21 -12.93 10.29
C GLN A 152 -8.34 -12.34 11.38
N ARG A 153 -8.44 -12.88 12.60
CA ARG A 153 -7.48 -12.54 13.66
C ARG A 153 -6.11 -13.04 13.21
N LYS A 154 -5.18 -12.12 13.01
CA LYS A 154 -3.79 -12.37 12.66
C LYS A 154 -2.89 -11.86 13.78
N ASN A 155 -1.83 -12.63 14.05
CA ASN A 155 -0.83 -12.29 15.06
C ASN A 155 0.22 -11.32 14.47
N ASN A 156 1.08 -10.77 15.34
CA ASN A 156 2.12 -9.79 14.98
C ASN A 156 3.01 -10.22 13.79
N GLN A 157 3.25 -11.53 13.61
CA GLN A 157 4.02 -12.10 12.49
C GLN A 157 3.40 -11.82 11.10
N PHE A 158 2.10 -11.51 11.00
CA PHE A 158 1.47 -11.16 9.73
C PHE A 158 1.74 -9.71 9.31
N VAL A 159 2.07 -8.82 10.25
CA VAL A 159 2.37 -7.42 9.95
C VAL A 159 3.69 -7.28 9.19
N SER A 160 4.71 -8.06 9.54
CA SER A 160 5.99 -8.08 8.82
C SER A 160 5.83 -8.60 7.38
N GLY A 161 5.03 -9.65 7.19
CA GLY A 161 4.70 -10.17 5.86
C GLY A 161 3.81 -9.23 5.03
N PHE A 162 3.06 -8.34 5.66
CA PHE A 162 2.17 -7.40 4.99
C PHE A 162 2.92 -6.30 4.23
N SER A 163 4.01 -5.78 4.79
CA SER A 163 4.90 -4.83 4.10
C SER A 163 5.47 -5.41 2.80
N ASN A 164 5.84 -6.70 2.78
CA ASN A 164 6.29 -7.37 1.56
C ASN A 164 5.16 -7.46 0.50
N LYS A 165 3.91 -7.62 0.94
CA LYS A 165 2.75 -7.63 0.05
C LYS A 165 2.47 -6.25 -0.55
N ILE A 166 2.62 -5.16 0.21
CA ILE A 166 2.50 -3.79 -0.35
C ILE A 166 3.54 -3.55 -1.45
N ASN A 167 4.78 -3.96 -1.24
CA ASN A 167 5.81 -3.89 -2.27
C ASN A 167 5.45 -4.70 -3.52
N TYR A 168 4.86 -5.88 -3.33
CA TYR A 168 4.44 -6.71 -4.45
C TYR A 168 3.25 -6.11 -5.22
N ILE A 169 2.31 -5.47 -4.52
CA ILE A 169 1.22 -4.67 -5.13
C ILE A 169 1.82 -3.53 -5.96
N ARG A 170 2.83 -2.82 -5.44
CA ARG A 170 3.50 -1.72 -6.14
C ARG A 170 4.15 -2.20 -7.46
N LEU A 171 4.81 -3.36 -7.45
CA LEU A 171 5.39 -3.95 -8.66
C LEU A 171 4.31 -4.31 -9.69
N LEU A 172 3.22 -4.96 -9.26
CA LEU A 172 2.08 -5.27 -10.13
C LEU A 172 1.45 -4.01 -10.74
N ARG A 173 1.22 -2.98 -9.91
CA ARG A 173 0.66 -1.69 -10.35
C ARG A 173 1.55 -1.02 -11.40
N ASN A 174 2.86 -1.00 -11.19
CA ASN A 174 3.79 -0.39 -12.12
C ASN A 174 3.81 -1.12 -13.46
N ASN A 175 3.87 -2.46 -13.45
CA ASN A 175 3.82 -3.28 -14.67
C ASN A 175 2.51 -3.02 -15.47
N ILE A 176 1.35 -2.99 -14.79
CA ILE A 176 0.07 -2.64 -15.40
C ILE A 176 0.06 -1.23 -16.01
N ASN A 177 0.55 -0.22 -15.27
CA ASN A 177 0.52 1.18 -15.72
C ASN A 177 1.47 1.45 -16.89
N HIS A 178 2.55 0.67 -17.02
CA HIS A 178 3.47 0.76 -18.15
C HIS A 178 3.00 -0.04 -19.38
N TYR A 179 1.78 -0.60 -19.35
CA TYR A 179 1.25 -1.48 -20.39
C TYR A 179 2.17 -2.67 -20.70
N GLU A 180 2.97 -3.08 -19.71
CA GLU A 180 3.79 -4.28 -19.84
C GLU A 180 2.88 -5.51 -19.78
N PRO A 181 3.09 -6.52 -20.64
CA PRO A 181 2.26 -7.70 -20.58
C PRO A 181 2.44 -8.43 -19.24
N ILE A 182 1.32 -8.68 -18.54
CA ILE A 182 1.29 -9.38 -17.25
C ILE A 182 1.75 -10.84 -17.40
N ILE A 183 1.45 -11.47 -18.53
CA ILE A 183 1.79 -12.87 -18.79
C ILE A 183 3.32 -13.11 -18.72
N PRO A 184 4.20 -12.33 -19.36
CA PRO A 184 5.65 -12.32 -19.14
C PRO A 184 6.08 -12.09 -17.69
N PHE A 185 5.47 -11.13 -16.98
CA PHE A 185 5.76 -10.90 -15.56
C PHE A 185 5.47 -12.17 -14.73
N ILE A 186 4.33 -12.82 -15.01
CA ILE A 186 3.93 -14.09 -14.42
C ILE A 186 4.89 -15.22 -14.82
N LYS A 187 5.33 -15.28 -16.08
CA LYS A 187 6.22 -16.31 -16.62
C LYS A 187 7.61 -16.26 -15.95
N ASN A 188 8.05 -15.08 -15.52
CA ASN A 188 9.30 -14.90 -14.81
C ASN A 188 9.25 -15.34 -13.33
N LEU A 189 8.07 -15.70 -12.80
CA LEU A 189 7.94 -16.32 -11.47
C LEU A 189 8.46 -17.77 -11.56
N SER A 190 9.72 -17.94 -11.16
CA SER A 190 10.50 -19.16 -11.37
C SER A 190 10.13 -20.28 -10.40
N SER A 191 9.49 -19.97 -9.26
CA SER A 191 9.10 -20.96 -8.23
C SER A 191 7.60 -21.11 -8.02
N LEU A 192 7.18 -22.33 -7.63
CA LEU A 192 5.79 -22.62 -7.21
C LEU A 192 5.35 -21.78 -6.00
N GLU A 193 6.32 -21.42 -5.15
CA GLU A 193 6.09 -20.61 -3.95
C GLU A 193 5.73 -19.16 -4.30
N GLU A 194 6.42 -18.54 -5.27
CA GLU A 194 6.08 -17.20 -5.77
C GLU A 194 4.70 -17.17 -6.43
N GLN A 195 4.36 -18.21 -7.18
CA GLN A 195 3.04 -18.39 -7.79
C GLN A 195 1.93 -18.46 -6.72
N LYS A 196 2.13 -19.23 -5.65
CA LYS A 196 1.20 -19.30 -4.51
C LYS A 196 1.06 -17.95 -3.81
N ARG A 197 2.16 -17.20 -3.66
CA ARG A 197 2.16 -15.86 -3.06
C ARG A 197 1.35 -14.86 -3.89
N LEU A 198 1.47 -14.89 -5.22
CA LEU A 198 0.69 -14.04 -6.12
C LEU A 198 -0.80 -14.39 -6.06
N ILE A 199 -1.17 -15.67 -6.13
CA ILE A 199 -2.57 -16.08 -5.99
C ILE A 199 -3.15 -15.64 -4.63
N SER A 200 -2.38 -15.81 -3.54
CA SER A 200 -2.76 -15.33 -2.22
C SER A 200 -2.97 -13.81 -2.19
N LEU A 201 -2.12 -13.05 -2.87
CA LEU A 201 -2.26 -11.60 -2.97
C LEU A 201 -3.52 -11.21 -3.75
N ILE A 202 -3.78 -11.84 -4.90
CA ILE A 202 -4.96 -11.55 -5.73
C ILE A 202 -6.24 -11.86 -4.95
N LYS A 203 -6.29 -12.96 -4.20
CA LYS A 203 -7.41 -13.28 -3.30
C LYS A 203 -7.64 -12.17 -2.26
N LEU A 204 -6.56 -11.65 -1.66
CA LEU A 204 -6.63 -10.56 -0.70
C LEU A 204 -7.17 -9.27 -1.35
N LEU A 205 -6.65 -8.90 -2.52
CA LEU A 205 -7.07 -7.71 -3.25
C LEU A 205 -8.56 -7.79 -3.63
N LYS A 206 -9.00 -8.94 -4.14
CA LYS A 206 -10.42 -9.20 -4.45
C LYS A 206 -11.32 -9.13 -3.20
N LEU A 207 -10.86 -9.67 -2.07
CA LEU A 207 -11.58 -9.59 -0.80
C LEU A 207 -11.83 -8.14 -0.37
N ASN A 208 -10.86 -7.25 -0.60
CA ASN A 208 -10.96 -5.83 -0.27
C ASN A 208 -11.85 -5.07 -1.25
N TYR A 209 -11.79 -5.39 -2.54
CA TYR A 209 -12.69 -4.84 -3.55
C TYR A 209 -14.17 -5.00 -3.19
N TYR A 210 -14.62 -6.22 -2.83
CA TYR A 210 -16.04 -6.47 -2.50
C TYR A 210 -16.57 -5.68 -1.30
N ARG A 211 -15.70 -5.11 -0.46
CA ARG A 211 -16.10 -4.26 0.66
C ARG A 211 -16.35 -2.82 0.25
N SER A 212 -15.71 -2.37 -0.83
CA SER A 212 -15.71 -0.95 -1.20
C SER A 212 -16.95 -0.49 -1.97
N VAL A 213 -17.71 -1.40 -2.63
CA VAL A 213 -18.97 -1.18 -3.38
C VAL A 213 -19.04 0.07 -4.27
N THR A 214 -17.91 0.69 -4.64
CA THR A 214 -17.89 1.93 -5.45
C THR A 214 -17.66 1.69 -6.94
N HIS A 215 -17.39 0.47 -7.39
CA HIS A 215 -17.04 0.19 -8.78
C HIS A 215 -17.83 -0.99 -9.35
N ASP A 216 -18.70 -0.71 -10.34
CA ASP A 216 -19.50 -1.71 -11.04
C ASP A 216 -18.64 -2.48 -12.06
N SER A 217 -18.11 -3.62 -11.64
CA SER A 217 -17.30 -4.49 -12.50
C SER A 217 -18.13 -5.54 -13.25
N SER A 218 -19.46 -5.48 -13.15
CA SER A 218 -20.38 -6.36 -13.89
C SER A 218 -20.29 -6.16 -15.41
N LYS A 219 -19.79 -5.00 -15.85
CA LYS A 219 -19.63 -4.66 -17.29
C LYS A 219 -18.41 -5.29 -17.96
N ILE A 220 -17.43 -5.79 -17.22
CA ILE A 220 -16.23 -6.44 -17.80
C ILE A 220 -16.56 -7.91 -18.03
N LYS A 221 -17.00 -8.25 -19.25
CA LYS A 221 -17.27 -9.63 -19.65
C LYS A 221 -16.00 -10.47 -19.55
N LYS A 222 -16.12 -11.68 -19.00
CA LYS A 222 -15.04 -12.67 -19.05
C LYS A 222 -14.86 -13.08 -20.51
N PRO A 223 -13.65 -13.00 -21.10
CA PRO A 223 -13.43 -13.48 -22.45
C PRO A 223 -13.68 -14.99 -22.51
N LEU A 224 -14.19 -15.46 -23.64
CA LEU A 224 -14.30 -16.89 -23.94
C LEU A 224 -12.93 -17.34 -24.40
N ILE A 225 -12.27 -18.16 -23.57
CA ILE A 225 -10.85 -18.47 -23.73
C ILE A 225 -10.70 -19.90 -24.23
N GLU A 226 -10.43 -20.06 -25.53
CA GLU A 226 -9.88 -21.30 -26.10
C GLU A 226 -8.36 -21.12 -26.25
N ILE A 227 -7.60 -21.66 -25.28
CA ILE A 227 -6.12 -21.70 -25.39
C ILE A 227 -5.72 -23.13 -25.72
N GLU A 228 -5.05 -23.32 -26.85
CA GLU A 228 -4.44 -24.59 -27.20
C GLU A 228 -3.29 -24.92 -26.24
N VAL A 229 -3.41 -26.08 -25.59
CA VAL A 229 -2.44 -26.59 -24.64
C VAL A 229 -1.45 -27.49 -25.35
N ASN A 230 -0.16 -27.16 -25.27
CA ASN A 230 0.96 -28.00 -25.66
C ASN A 230 1.92 -28.20 -24.47
N LYS A 231 2.88 -29.11 -24.62
CA LYS A 231 3.84 -29.44 -23.54
C LYS A 231 4.64 -28.21 -23.03
N ASN A 232 4.86 -27.21 -23.89
CA ASN A 232 5.67 -26.04 -23.57
C ASN A 232 4.87 -24.94 -22.84
N ASN A 233 3.56 -24.86 -23.02
CA ASN A 233 2.70 -23.83 -22.42
C ASN A 233 1.71 -24.36 -21.35
N ALA A 234 1.59 -25.68 -21.16
CA ALA A 234 0.63 -26.31 -20.25
C ALA A 234 0.70 -25.77 -18.80
N LYS A 235 1.91 -25.59 -18.28
CA LYS A 235 2.12 -25.07 -16.92
C LYS A 235 1.67 -23.62 -16.78
N LEU A 236 1.98 -22.78 -17.76
CA LEU A 236 1.56 -21.38 -17.82
C LEU A 236 0.03 -21.27 -17.94
N ILE A 237 -0.59 -22.08 -18.79
CA ILE A 237 -2.05 -22.10 -19.00
C ILE A 237 -2.77 -22.53 -17.72
N SER A 238 -2.30 -23.58 -17.05
CA SER A 238 -2.85 -24.03 -15.76
C SER A 238 -2.82 -22.90 -14.72
N TYR A 239 -1.71 -22.15 -14.68
CA TYR A 239 -1.56 -21.03 -13.77
C TYR A 239 -2.48 -19.85 -14.12
N LEU A 240 -2.58 -19.48 -15.40
CA LEU A 240 -3.50 -18.45 -15.87
C LEU A 240 -4.96 -18.80 -15.57
N LYS A 241 -5.36 -20.06 -15.78
CA LYS A 241 -6.68 -20.57 -15.36
C LYS A 241 -6.91 -20.40 -13.86
N GLY A 242 -5.87 -20.63 -13.05
CA GLY A 242 -5.91 -20.38 -11.60
C GLY A 242 -6.17 -18.91 -11.25
N ILE A 243 -5.50 -17.98 -11.93
CA ILE A 243 -5.71 -16.53 -11.75
C ILE A 243 -7.12 -16.12 -12.20
N ILE A 244 -7.55 -16.55 -13.39
CA ILE A 244 -8.88 -16.23 -13.95
C ILE A 244 -10.01 -16.79 -13.07
N LYS A 245 -9.81 -17.94 -12.42
CA LYS A 245 -10.77 -18.50 -11.45
C LYS A 245 -10.88 -17.64 -10.20
N VAL A 246 -9.79 -16.99 -9.78
CA VAL A 246 -9.77 -16.15 -8.60
C VAL A 246 -10.32 -14.75 -8.90
N ILE A 247 -10.06 -14.17 -10.07
CA ILE A 247 -10.50 -12.83 -10.47
C ILE A 247 -12.00 -12.81 -10.79
#